data_AF-A0A928C810-F1
#
_entry.id   AF-A0A928C810-F1
#
_cell.length_a   1.000
_cell.length_b   1.000
_cell.length_c   1.000
_cell.angle_alpha   90.00
_cell.angle_beta   90.00
_cell.angle_gamma   90.00
#
_symmetry.space_group_name_H-M   'P 1'
#
loop_
_entity.id
_entity.type
_entity.pdbx_description
1 polymer ?
#
loop_
_entity_poly.entity_id
_entity_poly.type
_entity_poly.pdbx_seq_one_letter_code
_entity_poly.pdbx_strand_id
1 'polypeptide(L)'
;KLDNINPNIANVYVKHEDRRYGIFNRGESEEIPLYFDAKEMGIYTLTFDVKGDYENLYLLDKMTGEELNLLLENEYKFMASANDNTERFVLKLTSDTDSVDENFIFINDDELIISSAGTIQIIDMMGRVVMTEENHNGRINIGGLDNAAYVIRCINENGVKVQKIVVL
;
A
#
# COMPACT_ATOMS: atom_id res chain seq x y z
N LYS A 1 1.00 1.96 21.03
CA LYS A 1 2.06 1.54 21.98
C LYS A 1 1.53 0.32 22.71
N LEU A 2 2.32 -0.74 22.79
CA LEU A 2 1.95 -1.96 23.52
C LEU A 2 2.30 -1.74 24.99
N ASP A 3 1.30 -1.45 25.82
CA ASP A 3 1.44 -1.41 27.27
C ASP A 3 1.02 -2.78 27.79
N ASN A 4 1.97 -3.70 27.90
CA ASN A 4 1.69 -5.02 28.42
C ASN A 4 1.48 -4.95 29.94
N ILE A 5 0.32 -5.38 30.41
CA ILE A 5 -0.10 -5.35 31.81
C ILE A 5 0.63 -6.43 32.62
N ASN A 6 1.17 -7.49 31.97
CA ASN A 6 1.92 -8.55 32.62
C ASN A 6 3.25 -8.86 31.88
N PRO A 7 4.41 -8.49 32.46
CA PRO A 7 5.71 -8.68 31.81
C PRO A 7 6.13 -10.15 31.67
N ASN A 8 5.42 -11.09 32.29
CA ASN A 8 5.74 -12.51 32.28
C ASN A 8 5.01 -13.29 31.17
N ILE A 9 4.20 -12.62 30.34
CA ILE A 9 3.47 -13.26 29.24
C ILE A 9 4.23 -13.03 27.93
N ALA A 10 4.25 -14.05 27.08
CA ALA A 10 4.83 -13.95 25.74
C ALA A 10 4.13 -12.88 24.90
N ASN A 11 4.87 -12.17 24.06
CA ASN A 11 4.30 -11.09 23.23
C ASN A 11 4.83 -11.12 21.80
N VAL A 12 3.94 -10.84 20.87
CA VAL A 12 4.26 -10.48 19.48
C VAL A 12 4.09 -8.96 19.34
N TYR A 13 5.06 -8.29 18.72
CA TYR A 13 4.99 -6.84 18.48
C TYR A 13 5.81 -6.41 17.28
N VAL A 14 5.56 -5.20 16.80
CA VAL A 14 6.42 -4.49 15.85
C VAL A 14 7.21 -3.42 16.62
N LYS A 15 8.49 -3.25 16.29
CA LYS A 15 9.31 -2.15 16.82
C LYS A 15 9.41 -1.05 15.76
N HIS A 16 9.14 0.19 16.16
CA HIS A 16 9.44 1.38 15.36
C HIS A 16 10.17 2.36 16.26
N GLU A 17 11.37 2.79 15.83
CA GLU A 17 12.36 3.48 16.68
C GLU A 17 12.62 2.67 17.97
N ASP A 18 12.28 3.22 19.14
CA ASP A 18 12.43 2.58 20.45
C ASP A 18 11.12 2.23 21.14
N ARG A 19 10.03 2.15 20.37
CA ARG A 19 8.69 1.83 20.89
C ARG A 19 8.17 0.52 20.33
N ARG A 20 7.44 -0.21 21.18
CA ARG A 20 6.75 -1.46 20.85
C ARG A 20 5.28 -1.19 20.52
N TYR A 21 4.77 -1.80 19.45
CA TYR A 21 3.41 -1.61 18.96
C TYR A 21 2.73 -2.96 18.73
N GLY A 22 1.49 -3.10 19.20
CA GLY A 22 0.63 -4.27 18.90
C GLY A 22 -0.29 -4.04 17.70
N ILE A 23 -0.44 -2.78 17.28
CA ILE A 23 -1.12 -2.39 16.05
C ILE A 23 -0.13 -1.55 15.27
N PHE A 24 0.09 -1.90 14.02
CA PHE A 24 0.99 -1.22 13.11
C PHE A 24 0.27 -0.99 11.79
N ASN A 25 0.28 0.24 11.31
CA ASN A 25 -0.19 0.60 9.98
C ASN A 25 1.03 1.05 9.19
N ARG A 26 1.26 0.45 8.03
CA ARG A 26 2.45 0.69 7.20
C ARG A 26 2.03 1.21 5.82
N GLY A 27 2.90 2.03 5.23
CA GLY A 27 2.91 2.27 3.78
C GLY A 27 3.55 1.11 3.00
N GLU A 28 4.17 1.43 1.87
CA GLU A 28 4.70 0.50 0.86
C GLU A 28 5.97 -0.26 1.27
N SER A 29 5.91 -1.19 2.20
CA SER A 29 7.00 -2.15 2.22
C SER A 29 6.56 -3.57 2.51
N GLU A 30 7.18 -4.43 1.71
CA GLU A 30 6.87 -5.83 1.51
C GLU A 30 7.31 -6.70 2.69
N GLU A 31 8.23 -6.23 3.55
CA GLU A 31 8.77 -7.04 4.66
C GLU A 31 8.59 -6.37 6.03
N ILE A 32 7.79 -6.99 6.91
CA ILE A 32 7.51 -6.50 8.26
C ILE A 32 8.23 -7.40 9.29
N PRO A 33 9.23 -6.89 10.02
CA PRO A 33 9.84 -7.65 11.11
C PRO A 33 8.85 -7.78 12.28
N LEU A 34 8.59 -9.01 12.68
CA LEU A 34 7.82 -9.33 13.87
C LEU A 34 8.75 -9.75 15.00
N TYR A 35 8.58 -9.10 16.14
CA TYR A 35 9.32 -9.41 17.34
C TYR A 35 8.51 -10.33 18.23
N PHE A 36 9.15 -11.38 18.73
CA PHE A 36 8.56 -12.35 19.64
C PHE A 36 9.42 -12.52 20.88
N ASP A 37 8.81 -12.45 22.06
CA ASP A 37 9.49 -12.64 23.34
C ASP A 37 8.77 -13.74 24.11
N ALA A 38 9.35 -14.94 24.16
CA ALA A 38 8.71 -16.16 24.67
C ALA A 38 8.51 -16.17 26.20
N LYS A 39 9.36 -15.44 26.94
CA LYS A 39 9.48 -15.42 28.41
C LYS A 39 9.83 -16.75 29.08
N GLU A 40 9.34 -17.86 28.58
CA GLU A 40 9.64 -19.22 29.05
C GLU A 40 9.99 -20.13 27.86
N MET A 41 10.50 -21.32 28.15
CA MET A 41 10.71 -22.33 27.11
C MET A 41 9.39 -23.09 26.88
N GLY A 42 8.96 -23.19 25.63
CA GLY A 42 7.72 -23.87 25.32
C GLY A 42 7.42 -23.97 23.82
N ILE A 43 6.31 -24.62 23.52
CA ILE A 43 5.72 -24.65 22.18
C ILE A 43 4.69 -23.53 22.09
N TYR A 44 4.85 -22.68 21.10
CA TYR A 44 3.98 -21.54 20.82
C TYR A 44 3.29 -21.73 19.48
N THR A 45 2.18 -21.02 19.30
CA THR A 45 1.44 -20.99 18.04
C THR A 45 1.18 -19.55 17.66
N LEU A 46 1.63 -19.14 16.47
CA LEU A 46 1.17 -17.91 15.83
C LEU A 46 -0.07 -18.26 15.00
N THR A 47 -1.17 -17.54 15.23
CA THR A 47 -2.40 -17.68 14.45
C THR A 47 -2.66 -16.37 13.72
N PHE A 48 -2.99 -16.47 12.43
CA PHE A 48 -3.20 -15.34 11.54
C PHE A 48 -4.67 -15.29 11.10
N ASP A 49 -5.33 -14.15 11.32
CA ASP A 49 -6.65 -13.84 10.77
C ASP A 49 -6.46 -12.88 9.59
N VAL A 50 -6.20 -13.43 8.41
CA VAL A 50 -5.88 -12.67 7.20
C VAL A 50 -7.15 -12.07 6.62
N LYS A 51 -7.18 -10.74 6.46
CA LYS A 51 -8.28 -10.00 5.84
C LYS A 51 -7.72 -9.08 4.76
N GLY A 52 -8.19 -9.23 3.52
CA GLY A 52 -7.75 -8.45 2.37
C GLY A 52 -7.25 -9.35 1.24
N ASP A 53 -7.07 -8.74 0.06
CA ASP A 53 -6.57 -9.42 -1.14
C ASP A 53 -5.05 -9.22 -1.21
N TYR A 54 -4.32 -10.32 -1.02
CA TYR A 54 -2.86 -10.36 -1.10
C TYR A 54 -2.46 -11.31 -2.22
N GLU A 55 -1.53 -10.88 -3.07
CA GLU A 55 -0.93 -11.76 -4.07
C GLU A 55 0.02 -12.75 -3.37
N ASN A 56 0.83 -12.25 -2.44
CA ASN A 56 1.72 -13.05 -1.61
C ASN A 56 1.58 -12.65 -0.15
N LEU A 57 1.52 -13.65 0.74
CA LEU A 57 1.60 -13.44 2.18
C LEU A 57 2.30 -14.63 2.84
N TYR A 58 3.50 -14.40 3.38
CA TYR A 58 4.36 -15.42 3.94
C TYR A 58 4.89 -15.03 5.33
N LEU A 59 5.10 -16.03 6.18
CA LEU A 59 5.88 -15.90 7.41
C LEU A 59 7.23 -16.59 7.22
N LEU A 60 8.32 -15.85 7.39
CA LEU A 60 9.67 -16.40 7.48
C LEU A 60 10.09 -16.51 8.95
N ASP A 61 10.45 -17.72 9.39
CA ASP A 61 11.17 -17.95 10.64
C ASP A 61 12.69 -17.93 10.37
N LYS A 62 13.37 -16.86 10.79
CA LYS A 62 14.81 -16.68 10.62
C LYS A 62 15.66 -17.71 11.38
N MET A 63 15.10 -18.37 12.40
CA MET A 63 15.81 -19.36 13.20
C MET A 63 15.90 -20.71 12.48
N THR A 64 14.82 -21.13 11.81
CA THR A 64 14.76 -22.41 11.09
C THR A 64 15.00 -22.25 9.58
N GLY A 65 14.80 -21.05 9.04
CA GLY A 65 14.78 -20.77 7.61
C GLY A 65 13.47 -21.19 6.93
N GLU A 66 12.46 -21.59 7.70
CA GLU A 66 11.17 -22.04 7.19
C GLU A 66 10.32 -20.85 6.73
N GLU A 67 9.69 -21.00 5.57
CA GLU A 67 8.77 -20.02 5.00
C GLU A 67 7.39 -20.65 4.84
N LEU A 68 6.40 -20.09 5.52
CA LEU A 68 5.03 -20.56 5.55
C LEU A 68 4.14 -19.63 4.72
N ASN A 69 3.38 -20.18 3.77
CA ASN A 69 2.38 -19.43 3.03
C ASN A 69 1.11 -19.25 3.88
N LEU A 70 0.86 -18.03 4.33
CA LEU A 70 -0.25 -17.72 5.23
C LEU A 70 -1.62 -17.66 4.53
N LEU A 71 -1.66 -17.69 3.21
CA LEU A 71 -2.91 -17.82 2.43
C LEU A 71 -3.41 -19.26 2.41
N LEU A 72 -2.52 -20.24 2.67
CA LEU A 72 -2.86 -21.67 2.70
C LEU A 72 -2.96 -22.20 4.13
N GLU A 73 -2.07 -21.75 5.01
CA GLU A 73 -1.97 -22.20 6.39
C GLU A 73 -1.89 -21.01 7.33
N ASN A 74 -2.90 -20.86 8.19
CA ASN A 74 -3.04 -19.70 9.07
C ASN A 74 -2.45 -19.90 10.47
N GLU A 75 -1.77 -21.02 10.72
CA GLU A 75 -1.16 -21.35 12.00
C GLU A 75 0.28 -21.80 11.82
N TYR A 76 1.18 -21.28 12.66
CA TYR A 76 2.57 -21.73 12.73
C TYR A 76 2.94 -22.16 14.15
N LYS A 77 3.37 -23.42 14.32
CA LYS A 77 3.78 -23.98 15.61
C LYS A 77 5.28 -24.09 15.69
N PHE A 78 5.86 -23.57 16.76
CA PHE A 78 7.31 -23.51 16.93
C PHE A 78 7.71 -23.62 18.40
N MET A 79 8.91 -24.13 18.65
CA MET A 79 9.51 -24.10 19.97
C MET A 79 10.30 -22.80 20.13
N ALA A 80 10.15 -22.13 21.27
CA ALA A 80 10.92 -20.93 21.60
C ALA A 80 11.34 -20.89 23.07
N SER A 81 12.34 -20.08 23.38
CA SER A 81 12.85 -19.82 24.72
C SER A 81 13.10 -18.33 24.99
N ALA A 82 13.25 -17.96 26.26
CA ALA A 82 13.58 -16.59 26.66
C ALA A 82 14.95 -16.08 26.14
N ASN A 83 15.81 -16.99 25.68
CA ASN A 83 17.14 -16.65 25.16
C ASN A 83 17.16 -16.55 23.63
N ASP A 84 16.04 -16.83 22.96
CA ASP A 84 15.97 -16.77 21.51
C ASP A 84 16.04 -15.32 21.02
N ASN A 85 16.50 -15.12 19.79
CA ASN A 85 16.50 -13.79 19.19
C ASN A 85 15.06 -13.29 19.08
N THR A 86 14.78 -12.12 19.65
CA THR A 86 13.45 -11.53 19.59
C THR A 86 13.02 -11.18 18.17
N GLU A 87 13.94 -10.87 17.26
CA GLU A 87 13.65 -10.57 15.85
C GLU A 87 13.64 -11.84 14.99
N ARG A 88 12.88 -12.84 15.42
CA ARG A 88 12.85 -14.17 14.79
C ARG A 88 12.02 -14.20 13.50
N PHE A 89 10.98 -13.40 13.40
CA PHE A 89 9.98 -13.55 12.36
C PHE A 89 9.95 -12.37 11.39
N VAL A 90 9.66 -12.63 10.12
CA VAL A 90 9.38 -11.61 9.11
C VAL A 90 8.11 -11.99 8.37
N LEU A 91 7.15 -11.08 8.32
CA LEU A 91 6.02 -11.18 7.40
C LEU A 91 6.44 -10.59 6.06
N LYS A 92 6.34 -11.38 5.00
CA LYS A 92 6.48 -10.89 3.64
C LYS A 92 5.12 -10.81 3.00
N LEU A 93 4.75 -9.65 2.47
CA LEU A 93 3.48 -9.47 1.81
C LEU A 93 3.62 -8.61 0.57
N THR A 94 3.02 -9.07 -0.52
CA THR A 94 2.70 -8.23 -1.67
C THR A 94 1.19 -8.22 -1.80
N SER A 95 0.60 -7.04 -1.67
CA SER A 95 -0.78 -6.86 -2.08
C SER A 95 -0.82 -6.80 -3.60
N ASP A 96 -1.86 -7.39 -4.19
CA ASP A 96 -2.28 -7.01 -5.53
C ASP A 96 -2.94 -5.63 -5.41
N THR A 97 -2.16 -4.63 -4.99
CA THR A 97 -2.46 -3.29 -5.41
C THR A 97 -2.16 -3.34 -6.89
N ASP A 98 -3.19 -3.66 -7.69
CA ASP A 98 -3.47 -2.83 -8.85
C ASP A 98 -3.03 -1.44 -8.43
N SER A 99 -1.87 -1.02 -8.93
CA SER A 99 -1.30 0.29 -8.69
C SER A 99 -2.48 1.24 -8.73
N VAL A 100 -2.85 1.85 -7.60
CA VAL A 100 -3.93 2.85 -7.61
C VAL A 100 -3.44 3.82 -8.65
N ASP A 101 -4.05 3.78 -9.83
CA ASP A 101 -3.46 4.27 -11.07
C ASP A 101 -3.05 5.72 -10.77
N GLU A 102 -1.75 5.94 -10.49
CA GLU A 102 -1.28 7.16 -9.79
C GLU A 102 -1.60 8.41 -10.61
N ASN A 103 -1.96 8.17 -11.87
CA ASN A 103 -2.44 9.10 -12.85
C ASN A 103 -3.97 9.04 -12.91
N PHE A 104 -4.74 9.61 -11.99
CA PHE A 104 -6.18 9.78 -12.22
C PHE A 104 -6.49 11.17 -12.79
N ILE A 105 -7.58 11.24 -13.53
CA ILE A 105 -8.13 12.46 -14.11
C ILE A 105 -9.64 12.43 -13.83
N PHE A 106 -10.14 13.38 -13.05
CA PHE A 106 -11.58 13.53 -12.82
C PHE A 106 -12.01 14.99 -12.85
N ILE A 107 -13.29 15.22 -13.13
CA ILE A 107 -13.90 16.55 -13.12
C ILE A 107 -14.64 16.76 -11.82
N ASN A 108 -14.47 17.93 -11.24
CA ASN A 108 -15.32 18.47 -10.20
C ASN A 108 -15.71 19.90 -10.57
N ASP A 109 -16.97 20.11 -10.94
CA ASP A 109 -17.49 21.38 -11.48
C ASP A 109 -16.64 21.86 -12.68
N ASP A 110 -16.15 23.10 -12.62
CA ASP A 110 -15.29 23.72 -13.64
C ASP A 110 -13.80 23.40 -13.42
N GLU A 111 -13.48 22.41 -12.57
CA GLU A 111 -12.10 22.01 -12.29
C GLU A 111 -11.81 20.59 -12.79
N LEU A 112 -10.72 20.46 -13.53
CA LEU A 112 -10.10 19.19 -13.82
C LEU A 112 -9.02 18.90 -12.78
N ILE A 113 -9.16 17.78 -12.07
CA ILE A 113 -8.23 17.35 -11.03
C ILE A 113 -7.38 16.20 -11.56
N ILE A 114 -6.06 16.39 -11.51
CA ILE A 114 -5.05 15.52 -12.09
C ILE A 114 -4.00 15.22 -11.03
N SER A 115 -3.70 13.94 -10.81
CA SER A 115 -2.69 13.50 -9.83
C SER A 115 -1.32 13.18 -10.41
N SER A 116 -1.12 13.40 -11.70
CA SER A 116 0.17 13.22 -12.38
C SER A 116 0.75 14.56 -12.79
N ALA A 117 2.05 14.74 -12.53
CA ALA A 117 2.83 15.77 -13.21
C ALA A 117 3.01 15.38 -14.68
N GLY A 118 2.79 16.31 -15.61
CA GLY A 118 2.99 16.04 -17.03
C GLY A 118 2.50 17.15 -17.96
N THR A 119 2.55 16.88 -19.25
CA THR A 119 1.90 17.73 -20.25
C THR A 119 0.45 17.29 -20.40
N ILE A 120 -0.48 18.18 -20.09
CA ILE A 120 -1.92 17.95 -20.21
C ILE A 120 -2.41 18.62 -21.48
N GLN A 121 -3.13 17.87 -22.31
CA GLN A 121 -3.81 18.39 -23.49
C GLN A 121 -5.28 18.09 -23.41
N ILE A 122 -6.12 19.11 -23.60
CA ILE A 122 -7.57 18.95 -23.77
C ILE A 122 -7.86 19.04 -25.26
N ILE A 123 -8.51 18.01 -25.79
CA ILE A 123 -8.74 17.81 -27.21
C ILE A 123 -10.25 17.70 -27.44
N ASP A 124 -10.78 18.46 -28.38
CA ASP A 124 -12.19 18.34 -28.74
C ASP A 124 -12.47 17.06 -29.55
N MET A 125 -13.75 16.76 -29.79
CA MET A 125 -14.14 15.57 -30.58
C MET A 125 -13.74 15.65 -32.07
N MET A 126 -13.26 16.81 -32.55
CA MET A 126 -12.70 16.97 -33.89
C MET A 126 -11.19 16.73 -33.93
N GLY A 127 -10.56 16.42 -32.79
CA GLY A 127 -9.12 16.19 -32.67
C GLY A 127 -8.30 17.47 -32.53
N ARG A 128 -8.92 18.63 -32.31
CA ARG A 128 -8.22 19.90 -32.12
C ARG A 128 -7.84 20.06 -30.65
N VAL A 129 -6.58 20.41 -30.39
CA VAL A 129 -6.12 20.77 -29.03
C VAL A 129 -6.69 22.14 -28.68
N VAL A 130 -7.56 22.21 -27.69
CA VAL A 130 -8.21 23.45 -27.22
C VAL A 130 -7.49 24.07 -26.01
N MET A 131 -6.70 23.27 -25.29
CA MET A 131 -5.89 23.72 -24.16
C MET A 131 -4.66 22.84 -24.00
N THR A 132 -3.54 23.42 -23.57
CA THR A 132 -2.31 22.70 -23.20
C THR A 132 -1.72 23.31 -21.94
N GLU A 133 -1.41 22.47 -20.95
CA GLU A 133 -0.70 22.85 -19.73
C GLU A 133 0.57 22.01 -19.61
N GLU A 134 1.73 22.65 -19.48
CA GLU A 134 3.04 21.98 -19.40
C GLU A 134 3.47 21.80 -17.94
N ASN A 135 4.02 20.62 -17.61
CA ASN A 135 4.50 20.28 -16.27
C ASN A 135 3.46 20.52 -15.16
N HIS A 136 2.18 20.34 -15.48
CA HIS A 136 1.09 20.62 -14.55
C HIS A 136 0.84 19.44 -13.62
N ASN A 137 0.57 19.74 -12.35
CA ASN A 137 0.10 18.80 -11.34
C ASN A 137 -0.97 19.49 -10.49
N GLY A 138 -2.11 18.86 -10.28
CA GLY A 138 -3.21 19.42 -9.50
C GLY A 138 -4.40 19.84 -10.37
N ARG A 139 -4.83 21.10 -10.26
CA ARG A 139 -6.13 21.57 -10.77
C ARG A 139 -6.00 22.44 -12.00
N ILE A 140 -6.80 22.20 -13.03
CA ILE A 140 -6.93 23.05 -14.23
C ILE A 140 -8.35 23.58 -14.28
N ASN A 141 -8.51 24.89 -14.43
CA ASN A 141 -9.82 25.49 -14.63
C ASN A 141 -10.27 25.27 -16.09
N ILE A 142 -11.41 24.62 -16.26
CA ILE A 142 -12.02 24.29 -17.56
C ILE A 142 -13.34 25.04 -17.80
N GLY A 143 -13.74 25.96 -16.93
CA GLY A 143 -15.00 26.73 -17.05
C GLY A 143 -15.07 27.68 -18.25
N GLY A 144 -13.96 27.83 -19.00
CA GLY A 144 -13.93 28.53 -20.29
C GLY A 144 -14.20 27.64 -21.50
N LEU A 145 -14.38 26.33 -21.31
CA LEU A 145 -14.69 25.39 -22.40
C LEU A 145 -16.20 25.35 -22.67
N ASP A 146 -16.55 25.10 -23.93
CA ASP A 146 -17.96 24.89 -24.33
C ASP A 146 -18.52 23.58 -23.74
N ASN A 147 -19.84 23.52 -23.59
CA ASN A 147 -20.52 22.32 -23.09
C ASN A 147 -20.48 21.22 -24.16
N ALA A 148 -19.48 20.35 -24.07
CA ALA A 148 -19.20 19.30 -25.03
C ALA A 148 -18.40 18.15 -24.41
N ALA A 149 -18.22 17.07 -25.17
CA ALA A 149 -17.28 16.02 -24.82
C ALA A 149 -15.86 16.41 -25.24
N TYR A 150 -14.88 16.08 -24.40
CA TYR A 150 -13.46 16.26 -24.68
C TYR A 150 -12.68 15.00 -24.34
N VAL A 151 -11.50 14.89 -24.94
CA VAL A 151 -10.49 13.89 -24.62
C VAL A 151 -9.33 14.60 -23.94
N ILE A 152 -8.97 14.16 -22.74
CA ILE A 152 -7.80 14.65 -22.03
C ILE A 152 -6.68 13.66 -22.25
N ARG A 153 -5.52 14.18 -22.64
CA ARG A 153 -4.28 13.42 -22.75
C ARG A 153 -3.29 13.94 -21.73
N CYS A 154 -2.86 13.08 -20.81
CA CYS A 154 -1.75 13.34 -19.90
C CYS A 154 -0.52 12.60 -20.39
N ILE A 155 0.57 13.32 -20.65
CA ILE A 155 1.82 12.78 -21.15
C ILE A 155 2.90 13.01 -20.10
N ASN A 156 3.50 11.95 -19.61
CA ASN A 156 4.58 12.00 -18.62
C ASN A 156 5.67 10.97 -18.98
N GLU A 157 6.68 10.84 -18.13
CA GLU A 157 7.76 9.84 -18.30
C GLU A 157 7.28 8.39 -18.21
N ASN A 158 6.14 8.15 -17.55
CA ASN A 158 5.52 6.84 -17.37
C ASN A 158 4.61 6.46 -18.55
N GLY A 159 4.33 7.38 -19.48
CA GLY A 159 3.57 7.12 -20.69
C GLY A 159 2.48 8.14 -20.98
N VAL A 160 1.43 7.69 -21.68
CA VAL A 160 0.30 8.51 -22.09
C VAL A 160 -0.99 7.95 -21.52
N LYS A 161 -1.67 8.73 -20.68
CA LYS A 161 -3.02 8.42 -20.22
C LYS A 161 -4.06 9.25 -20.98
N VAL A 162 -5.17 8.60 -21.34
CA VAL A 162 -6.27 9.22 -22.09
C VAL A 162 -7.56 9.04 -21.31
N GLN A 163 -8.30 10.13 -21.10
CA GLN A 163 -9.59 10.11 -20.43
C GLN A 163 -10.62 10.92 -21.21
N LYS A 164 -11.81 10.35 -21.42
CA LYS A 164 -12.95 11.11 -21.95
C LYS A 164 -13.65 11.84 -20.81
N ILE A 165 -13.99 13.09 -21.04
CA ILE A 165 -14.80 13.92 -20.15
C ILE A 165 -15.99 14.54 -20.88
N VAL A 166 -16.99 14.99 -20.13
CA VAL A 166 -18.12 15.78 -20.62
C VAL A 166 -18.22 17.02 -19.75
N VAL A 167 -18.13 18.20 -20.37
CA VAL A 167 -18.36 19.50 -19.75
C VAL A 167 -19.84 19.84 -19.96
N LEU A 168 -20.53 20.25 -18.90
CA LEU A 168 -21.99 20.40 -18.85
C LEU A 168 -22.45 21.84 -18.69
#